data_AF-A0A318FI91-F1
#
_entry.id   AF-A0A318FI91-F1
#
_cell.length_a   1.000
_cell.length_b   1.000
_cell.length_c   1.000
_cell.angle_alpha   90.00
_cell.angle_beta   90.00
_cell.angle_gamma   90.00
#
_symmetry.space_group_name_H-M   'P 1'
#
loop_
_entity.id
_entity.type
_entity.pdbx_description
1 polymer ?
#
loop_
_entity_poly.entity_id
_entity_poly.type
_entity_poly.pdbx_seq_one_letter_code
_entity_poly.pdbx_strand_id
1 'polypeptide(L)'
;MVKAFRPSLGTNQPTAVQTPKTPSAPEKKWAFSFRYWRQIENFGLDRTDSGWFVSLIGKLSELSQKDVKGFITSGAEREAWRYHSINWEQRNIPVQRNQLTWIDSDYLENDEEYPLLQFQISTALGRVVGFWDENQIFNVVLLDPLHNIQPTRSHNYRVDYCAPLETPYSLLLCRVDDIRRTCHCSDPECSFKRRIEQFEEIPIQTNTLVHYVSDMEWAETQQFIADGLISDAKEVFSWGLLAIRDQ
;
A
#
# COMPACT_ATOMS: atom_id res chain seq x y z
N MET A 1 90.15 7.27 6.25
CA MET A 1 89.21 6.16 6.51
C MET A 1 87.87 6.76 6.92
N VAL A 2 86.86 6.73 6.03
CA VAL A 2 85.51 7.26 6.33
C VAL A 2 84.59 6.07 6.58
N LYS A 3 84.04 5.96 7.80
CA LYS A 3 83.07 4.92 8.16
C LYS A 3 81.73 5.27 7.52
N ALA A 4 81.29 4.46 6.57
CA ALA A 4 79.95 4.57 5.98
C ALA A 4 78.89 4.15 7.01
N PHE A 5 78.04 5.09 7.42
CA PHE A 5 76.83 4.77 8.17
C PHE A 5 75.81 4.16 7.21
N ARG A 6 75.42 2.90 7.43
CA ARG A 6 74.24 2.31 6.82
C ARG A 6 73.11 2.33 7.85
N PRO A 7 71.92 2.87 7.52
CA PRO A 7 70.78 2.78 8.42
C PRO A 7 70.34 1.31 8.54
N SER A 8 70.21 0.82 9.77
CA SER A 8 69.59 -0.47 10.07
C SER A 8 68.07 -0.28 10.12
N LEU A 9 67.35 -0.88 9.18
CA LEU A 9 65.89 -0.98 9.26
C LEU A 9 65.54 -1.88 10.45
N GLY A 10 64.77 -1.36 11.41
CA GLY A 10 64.29 -2.12 12.57
C GLY A 10 63.38 -3.27 12.14
N THR A 11 63.36 -4.34 12.92
CA THR A 11 62.64 -5.62 12.68
C THR A 11 61.11 -5.54 12.67
N ASN A 12 60.53 -4.34 12.66
CA ASN A 12 59.09 -4.14 12.60
C ASN A 12 58.70 -3.64 11.20
N GLN A 13 58.76 -4.52 10.19
CA GLN A 13 58.04 -4.31 8.94
C GLN A 13 56.61 -4.83 9.11
N PRO A 14 55.57 -4.00 8.89
CA PRO A 14 54.20 -4.49 8.84
C PRO A 14 54.04 -5.47 7.67
N THR A 15 53.64 -6.71 7.97
CA THR A 15 53.58 -7.84 7.04
C THR A 15 52.46 -7.75 6.00
N ALA A 16 51.74 -6.63 5.92
CA ALA A 16 50.69 -6.42 4.93
C ALA A 16 50.68 -4.96 4.49
N VAL A 17 50.75 -4.74 3.19
CA VAL A 17 50.29 -3.49 2.58
C VAL A 17 48.81 -3.37 2.94
N GLN A 18 48.47 -2.56 3.93
CA GLN A 18 47.08 -2.21 4.17
C GLN A 18 46.65 -1.34 2.99
N THR A 19 45.96 -1.93 2.03
CA THR A 19 45.23 -1.19 1.02
C THR A 19 44.32 -0.21 1.76
N PRO A 20 44.32 1.09 1.41
CA PRO A 20 43.38 2.02 2.00
C PRO A 20 41.98 1.46 1.81
N LYS A 21 41.26 1.19 2.91
CA LYS A 21 39.80 1.00 2.82
C LYS A 21 39.26 2.36 2.38
N THR A 22 39.08 2.54 1.08
CA THR A 22 38.18 3.57 0.58
C THR A 22 36.88 3.39 1.37
N PRO A 23 36.36 4.42 2.06
CA PRO A 23 35.04 4.31 2.66
C PRO A 23 34.07 4.17 1.48
N SER A 24 33.77 2.93 1.08
CA SER A 24 32.64 2.71 0.19
C SER A 24 31.42 3.17 0.98
N ALA A 25 30.56 3.97 0.36
CA ALA A 25 29.25 4.28 0.95
C ALA A 25 28.64 2.96 1.46
N PRO A 26 28.13 2.92 2.70
CA PRO A 26 27.61 1.70 3.26
C PRO A 26 26.56 1.10 2.33
N GLU A 27 26.69 -0.19 2.08
CA GLU A 27 25.72 -1.00 1.35
C GLU A 27 24.32 -0.75 1.92
N LYS A 28 23.42 -0.19 1.09
CA LYS A 28 22.05 0.13 1.51
C LYS A 28 21.31 -1.18 1.71
N LYS A 29 20.84 -1.38 2.94
CA LYS A 29 19.94 -2.47 3.29
C LYS A 29 18.54 -2.20 2.76
N TRP A 30 17.79 -3.27 2.52
CA TRP A 30 16.39 -3.13 2.15
C TRP A 30 15.62 -2.40 3.25
N ALA A 31 14.96 -1.32 2.85
CA ALA A 31 14.00 -0.61 3.68
C ALA A 31 12.62 -0.68 3.00
N PHE A 32 11.58 -0.73 3.82
CA PHE A 32 10.20 -0.80 3.33
C PHE A 32 9.42 0.43 3.75
N SER A 33 8.56 0.90 2.85
CA SER A 33 7.58 1.94 3.12
C SER A 33 6.18 1.41 2.80
N PHE A 34 5.20 1.81 3.60
CA PHE A 34 3.79 1.46 3.40
C PHE A 34 2.97 2.69 2.97
N ARG A 35 3.63 3.79 2.54
CA ARG A 35 2.93 5.04 2.18
C ARG A 35 1.92 4.89 1.03
N TYR A 36 2.16 3.93 0.13
CA TYR A 36 1.25 3.59 -0.97
C TYR A 36 0.52 2.27 -0.75
N TRP A 37 0.56 1.69 0.44
CA TRP A 37 -0.12 0.44 0.69
C TRP A 37 -1.63 0.67 0.82
N ARG A 38 -2.42 -0.11 0.08
CA ARG A 38 -3.87 -0.09 0.14
C ARG A 38 -4.45 -1.50 -0.02
N GLN A 39 -5.55 -1.77 0.68
CA GLN A 39 -6.39 -2.95 0.40
C GLN A 39 -7.43 -2.59 -0.67
N ILE A 40 -7.60 -3.47 -1.65
CA ILE A 40 -8.62 -3.38 -2.70
C ILE A 40 -9.28 -4.75 -2.87
N GLU A 41 -10.38 -4.82 -3.61
CA GLU A 41 -11.01 -6.09 -3.97
C GLU A 41 -9.98 -7.03 -4.66
N ASN A 42 -10.02 -8.32 -4.31
CA ASN A 42 -9.07 -9.36 -4.72
C ASN A 42 -7.62 -9.18 -4.20
N PHE A 43 -7.35 -8.15 -3.38
CA PHE A 43 -6.09 -7.94 -2.67
C PHE A 43 -6.33 -7.55 -1.21
N GLY A 44 -7.46 -8.03 -0.68
CA GLY A 44 -7.85 -7.89 0.70
C GLY A 44 -7.28 -9.00 1.58
N LEU A 45 -7.42 -8.80 2.90
CA LEU A 45 -6.84 -9.68 3.91
C LEU A 45 -7.90 -10.48 4.69
N ASP A 46 -9.19 -10.42 4.31
CA ASP A 46 -10.30 -11.14 4.97
C ASP A 46 -10.16 -12.68 4.95
N ARG A 47 -9.31 -13.21 4.07
CA ARG A 47 -8.97 -14.63 3.97
C ARG A 47 -7.63 -15.01 4.62
N THR A 48 -7.02 -14.09 5.37
CA THR A 48 -5.73 -14.32 6.04
C THR A 48 -5.91 -14.51 7.55
N ASP A 49 -5.06 -15.35 8.14
CA ASP A 49 -4.98 -15.53 9.58
C ASP A 49 -3.73 -14.83 10.16
N SER A 50 -3.56 -14.89 11.49
CA SER A 50 -2.38 -14.32 12.14
C SER A 50 -1.06 -14.97 11.68
N GLY A 51 -1.08 -16.25 11.27
CA GLY A 51 0.09 -16.95 10.75
C GLY A 51 0.58 -16.37 9.42
N TRP A 52 -0.33 -15.93 8.57
CA TRP A 52 0.01 -15.22 7.34
C TRP A 52 0.78 -13.92 7.64
N PHE A 53 0.31 -13.11 8.60
CA PHE A 53 1.00 -11.88 9.01
C PHE A 53 2.37 -12.15 9.62
N VAL A 54 2.50 -13.16 10.49
CA VAL A 54 3.80 -13.57 11.05
C VAL A 54 4.77 -13.93 9.92
N SER A 55 4.30 -14.63 8.88
CA SER A 55 5.11 -15.00 7.72
C SER A 55 5.52 -13.78 6.88
N LEU A 56 4.60 -12.83 6.65
CA LEU A 56 4.90 -11.57 5.97
C LEU A 56 5.99 -10.80 6.73
N ILE A 57 5.81 -10.55 8.02
CA ILE A 57 6.78 -9.78 8.83
C ILE A 57 8.12 -10.51 8.89
N GLY A 58 8.12 -11.84 9.03
CA GLY A 58 9.34 -12.64 8.97
C GLY A 58 10.09 -12.47 7.65
N LYS A 59 9.37 -12.45 6.52
CA LYS A 59 9.95 -12.24 5.18
C LYS A 59 10.49 -10.83 4.98
N LEU A 60 9.77 -9.81 5.42
CA LEU A 60 10.25 -8.43 5.40
C LEU A 60 11.51 -8.27 6.27
N SER A 61 11.54 -8.90 7.45
CA SER A 61 12.72 -8.91 8.33
C SER A 61 13.93 -9.60 7.67
N GLU A 62 13.73 -10.76 7.03
CA GLU A 62 14.80 -11.46 6.31
C GLU A 62 15.35 -10.62 5.15
N LEU A 63 14.48 -9.99 4.36
CA LEU A 63 14.88 -9.11 3.27
C LEU A 63 15.58 -7.86 3.78
N SER A 64 15.14 -7.27 4.90
CA SER A 64 15.76 -6.07 5.49
C SER A 64 17.23 -6.25 5.88
N GLN A 65 17.70 -7.49 6.00
CA GLN A 65 19.11 -7.79 6.29
C GLN A 65 19.98 -7.88 5.02
N LYS A 66 19.35 -7.97 3.84
CA LYS A 66 20.05 -8.08 2.54
C LYS A 66 20.47 -6.71 2.02
N ASP A 67 21.64 -6.66 1.37
CA ASP A 67 22.07 -5.50 0.60
C ASP A 67 21.23 -5.41 -0.69
N VAL A 68 20.75 -4.21 -1.02
CA VAL A 68 19.90 -3.97 -2.20
C VAL A 68 20.63 -4.36 -3.48
N LYS A 69 21.86 -3.88 -3.65
CA LYS A 69 22.62 -4.08 -4.88
C LYS A 69 22.99 -5.54 -5.08
N GLY A 70 23.47 -6.21 -4.04
CA GLY A 70 23.80 -7.63 -4.02
C GLY A 70 22.59 -8.51 -4.31
N PHE A 71 21.42 -8.17 -3.76
CA PHE A 71 20.19 -8.91 -4.05
C PHE A 71 19.75 -8.75 -5.51
N ILE A 72 19.64 -7.52 -6.01
CA ILE A 72 19.11 -7.24 -7.36
C ILE A 72 20.02 -7.83 -8.45
N THR A 73 21.33 -7.85 -8.23
CA THR A 73 22.30 -8.41 -9.18
C THR A 73 22.44 -9.93 -9.09
N SER A 74 21.98 -10.55 -7.99
CA SER A 74 22.04 -12.00 -7.80
C SER A 74 20.85 -12.70 -8.45
N GLY A 75 21.08 -13.36 -9.60
CA GLY A 75 20.05 -14.17 -10.26
C GLY A 75 19.51 -15.29 -9.37
N ALA A 76 20.35 -15.90 -8.52
CA ALA A 76 19.94 -16.96 -7.61
C ALA A 76 19.01 -16.46 -6.50
N GLU A 77 19.30 -15.29 -5.92
CA GLU A 77 18.42 -14.67 -4.92
C GLU A 77 17.09 -14.27 -5.57
N ARG A 78 17.14 -13.61 -6.74
CA ARG A 78 15.91 -13.22 -7.44
C ARG A 78 15.00 -14.41 -7.73
N GLU A 79 15.55 -15.53 -8.18
CA GLU A 79 14.75 -16.75 -8.42
C GLU A 79 14.20 -17.34 -7.12
N ALA A 80 15.02 -17.44 -6.06
CA ALA A 80 14.60 -17.97 -4.77
C ALA A 80 13.43 -17.19 -4.15
N TRP A 81 13.41 -15.87 -4.38
CA TRP A 81 12.36 -14.98 -3.88
C TRP A 81 11.24 -14.72 -4.88
N ARG A 82 11.30 -15.33 -6.07
CA ARG A 82 10.41 -15.00 -7.20
C ARG A 82 10.30 -13.49 -7.40
N TYR A 83 11.44 -12.81 -7.29
CA TYR A 83 11.54 -11.37 -7.41
C TYR A 83 11.66 -10.95 -8.87
N HIS A 84 10.58 -10.41 -9.41
CA HIS A 84 10.50 -9.97 -10.79
C HIS A 84 9.37 -8.98 -11.03
N SER A 85 9.42 -8.28 -12.16
CA SER A 85 8.36 -7.36 -12.59
C SER A 85 7.06 -8.11 -12.86
N ILE A 86 5.94 -7.42 -12.65
CA ILE A 86 4.61 -7.96 -12.97
C ILE A 86 4.44 -8.03 -14.49
N ASN A 87 4.04 -9.19 -15.00
CA ASN A 87 3.59 -9.33 -16.38
C ASN A 87 2.13 -8.88 -16.48
N TRP A 88 1.90 -7.61 -16.79
CA TRP A 88 0.55 -7.02 -16.90
C TRP A 88 -0.31 -7.62 -18.02
N GLU A 89 0.30 -8.26 -19.01
CA GLU A 89 -0.39 -8.96 -20.10
C GLU A 89 -0.87 -10.37 -19.69
N GLN A 90 -0.57 -10.80 -18.47
CA GLN A 90 -0.95 -12.13 -18.00
C GLN A 90 -2.48 -12.27 -17.89
N ARG A 91 -2.96 -13.44 -18.29
CA ARG A 91 -4.38 -13.76 -18.31
C ARG A 91 -5.02 -13.63 -16.93
N ASN A 92 -6.17 -12.97 -16.89
CA ASN A 92 -7.06 -12.81 -15.73
C ASN A 92 -6.45 -12.02 -14.54
N ILE A 93 -5.46 -11.15 -14.76
CA ILE A 93 -5.07 -10.22 -13.68
C ILE A 93 -6.28 -9.30 -13.36
N PRO A 94 -6.73 -9.21 -12.10
CA PRO A 94 -7.94 -8.48 -11.72
C PRO A 94 -7.75 -6.97 -11.59
N VAL A 95 -6.50 -6.47 -11.64
CA VAL A 95 -6.17 -5.05 -11.58
C VAL A 95 -5.06 -4.71 -12.58
N GLN A 96 -5.16 -3.59 -13.26
CA GLN A 96 -4.14 -3.08 -14.17
C GLN A 96 -3.31 -1.99 -13.51
N ARG A 97 -2.07 -1.80 -13.99
CA ARG A 97 -1.14 -0.79 -13.46
C ARG A 97 -1.79 0.59 -13.35
N ASN A 98 -2.43 1.06 -14.42
CA ASN A 98 -3.09 2.37 -14.46
C ASN A 98 -4.29 2.54 -13.50
N GLN A 99 -4.79 1.46 -12.89
CA GLN A 99 -5.86 1.50 -11.89
C GLN A 99 -5.33 1.74 -10.47
N LEU A 100 -4.01 1.70 -10.26
CA LEU A 100 -3.36 1.94 -8.97
C LEU A 100 -3.17 3.45 -8.72
N THR A 101 -4.24 4.24 -8.87
CA THR A 101 -4.23 5.71 -8.96
C THR A 101 -3.81 6.45 -7.68
N TRP A 102 -3.58 5.73 -6.58
CA TRP A 102 -3.04 6.30 -5.35
C TRP A 102 -1.51 6.32 -5.31
N ILE A 103 -0.84 5.72 -6.31
CA ILE A 103 0.59 5.88 -6.54
C ILE A 103 0.79 7.17 -7.33
N ASP A 104 1.77 7.98 -6.95
CA ASP A 104 2.08 9.21 -7.68
C ASP A 104 2.41 8.92 -9.15
N SER A 105 1.91 9.77 -10.05
CA SER A 105 2.02 9.62 -11.51
C SER A 105 3.45 9.44 -11.99
N ASP A 106 4.41 10.12 -11.34
CA ASP A 106 5.83 10.05 -11.69
C ASP A 106 6.38 8.61 -11.59
N TYR A 107 5.87 7.83 -10.63
CA TYR A 107 6.20 6.41 -10.50
C TYR A 107 5.27 5.55 -11.35
N LEU A 108 3.97 5.86 -11.38
CA LEU A 108 2.97 5.01 -12.02
C LEU A 108 3.13 4.95 -13.54
N GLU A 109 3.45 6.08 -14.18
CA GLU A 109 3.56 6.20 -15.64
C GLU A 109 4.95 5.85 -16.19
N ASN A 110 5.95 5.70 -15.31
CA ASN A 110 7.33 5.39 -15.67
C ASN A 110 7.71 3.94 -15.28
N ASP A 111 7.23 2.97 -16.04
CA ASP A 111 7.51 1.53 -15.81
C ASP A 111 8.99 1.17 -16.07
N GLU A 112 9.70 1.94 -16.90
CA GLU A 112 11.11 1.69 -17.21
C GLU A 112 12.02 1.94 -15.99
N GLU A 113 11.80 3.04 -15.28
CA GLU A 113 12.58 3.41 -14.10
C GLU A 113 11.99 2.84 -12.81
N TYR A 114 10.67 2.79 -12.72
CA TYR A 114 9.92 2.36 -11.53
C TYR A 114 8.98 1.19 -11.84
N PRO A 115 9.53 0.03 -12.25
CA PRO A 115 8.72 -1.15 -12.50
C PRO A 115 8.04 -1.61 -11.22
N LEU A 116 6.78 -2.02 -11.34
CA LEU A 116 6.08 -2.69 -10.25
C LEU A 116 6.55 -4.15 -10.21
N LEU A 117 7.10 -4.50 -9.06
CA LEU A 117 7.77 -5.74 -8.77
C LEU A 117 6.94 -6.55 -7.78
N GLN A 118 7.13 -7.85 -7.80
CA GLN A 118 6.61 -8.75 -6.77
C GLN A 118 7.72 -9.56 -6.15
N PHE A 119 7.52 -10.04 -4.93
CA PHE A 119 8.25 -11.17 -4.35
C PHE A 119 7.30 -12.07 -3.58
N GLN A 120 7.63 -13.36 -3.49
CA GLN A 120 6.80 -14.32 -2.76
C GLN A 120 7.06 -14.26 -1.25
N ILE A 121 5.99 -14.43 -0.46
CA ILE A 121 6.12 -14.77 0.96
C ILE A 121 6.51 -16.25 1.05
N SER A 122 5.75 -17.09 0.35
CA SER A 122 6.07 -18.49 0.06
C SER A 122 5.24 -18.95 -1.14
N THR A 123 5.45 -20.19 -1.59
CA THR A 123 4.64 -20.80 -2.65
C THR A 123 3.14 -20.87 -2.32
N ALA A 124 2.77 -20.86 -1.03
CA ALA A 124 1.39 -21.01 -0.58
C ALA A 124 0.79 -19.77 0.10
N LEU A 125 1.64 -18.79 0.46
CA LEU A 125 1.24 -17.62 1.25
C LEU A 125 1.19 -16.34 0.43
N GLY A 126 1.10 -16.44 -0.89
CA GLY A 126 0.94 -15.26 -1.72
C GLY A 126 2.22 -14.45 -1.93
N ARG A 127 2.01 -13.19 -2.27
CA ARG A 127 3.04 -12.26 -2.74
C ARG A 127 2.87 -10.87 -2.14
N VAL A 128 3.95 -10.10 -2.19
CA VAL A 128 3.96 -8.67 -1.92
C VAL A 128 4.26 -7.96 -3.23
N VAL A 129 3.53 -6.88 -3.52
CA VAL A 129 3.70 -6.04 -4.71
C VAL A 129 4.17 -4.66 -4.29
N GLY A 130 5.14 -4.10 -5.00
CA GLY A 130 5.67 -2.77 -4.73
C GLY A 130 6.67 -2.30 -5.78
N PHE A 131 7.33 -1.19 -5.51
CA PHE A 131 8.36 -0.61 -6.38
C PHE A 131 9.47 0.05 -5.54
N TRP A 132 10.64 0.24 -6.14
CA TRP A 132 11.72 1.04 -5.52
C TRP A 132 11.55 2.50 -5.87
N ASP A 133 11.71 3.40 -4.91
CA ASP A 133 11.81 4.83 -5.18
C ASP A 133 13.26 5.30 -5.38
N GLU A 134 13.44 6.58 -5.67
CA GLU A 134 14.73 7.23 -5.88
C GLU A 134 15.68 7.11 -4.66
N ASN A 135 15.12 6.90 -3.47
CA ASN A 135 15.86 6.73 -2.23
C ASN A 135 16.27 5.27 -1.97
N GLN A 136 15.93 4.35 -2.88
CA GLN A 136 16.08 2.91 -2.70
C GLN A 136 15.30 2.41 -1.47
N ILE A 137 14.07 2.89 -1.31
CA ILE A 137 13.09 2.31 -0.39
C ILE A 137 12.07 1.53 -1.22
N PHE A 138 11.79 0.29 -0.81
CA PHE A 138 10.76 -0.52 -1.45
C PHE A 138 9.40 -0.14 -0.89
N ASN A 139 8.60 0.52 -1.71
CA ASN A 139 7.25 0.95 -1.37
C ASN A 139 6.27 -0.20 -1.64
N VAL A 140 5.70 -0.75 -0.58
CA VAL A 140 4.65 -1.78 -0.65
C VAL A 140 3.35 -1.11 -1.10
N VAL A 141 2.71 -1.70 -2.12
CA VAL A 141 1.47 -1.21 -2.73
C VAL A 141 0.31 -2.16 -2.44
N LEU A 142 0.46 -3.44 -2.79
CA LEU A 142 -0.57 -4.46 -2.57
C LEU A 142 0.02 -5.65 -1.81
N LEU A 143 -0.85 -6.28 -1.03
CA LEU A 143 -0.61 -7.60 -0.47
C LEU A 143 -1.53 -8.58 -1.20
N ASP A 144 -0.94 -9.66 -1.71
CA ASP A 144 -1.64 -10.62 -2.57
C ASP A 144 -1.58 -12.02 -1.94
N PRO A 145 -2.37 -12.29 -0.88
CA PRO A 145 -2.32 -13.57 -0.17
C PRO A 145 -2.76 -14.76 -1.04
N LEU A 146 -3.51 -14.51 -2.12
CA LEU A 146 -4.14 -15.55 -2.95
C LEU A 146 -3.55 -15.67 -4.36
N HIS A 147 -2.40 -15.03 -4.61
CA HIS A 147 -1.66 -15.09 -5.88
C HIS A 147 -2.38 -14.49 -7.10
N ASN A 148 -3.30 -13.56 -6.87
CA ASN A 148 -4.15 -12.90 -7.86
C ASN A 148 -3.40 -11.95 -8.82
N ILE A 149 -2.26 -11.35 -8.43
CA ILE A 149 -1.53 -10.43 -9.33
C ILE A 149 -0.84 -11.18 -10.49
N GLN A 150 -0.64 -12.49 -10.33
CA GLN A 150 -0.15 -13.37 -11.40
C GLN A 150 -0.76 -14.77 -11.28
N PRO A 151 -2.00 -14.95 -11.79
CA PRO A 151 -2.69 -16.24 -11.80
C PRO A 151 -1.97 -17.24 -12.69
N THR A 152 -1.66 -18.43 -12.18
CA THR A 152 -0.82 -19.40 -12.89
C THR A 152 -1.63 -20.47 -13.63
N ARG A 153 -1.03 -21.07 -14.67
CA ARG A 153 -1.64 -22.18 -15.42
C ARG A 153 -2.00 -23.37 -14.53
N SER A 154 -1.16 -23.68 -13.54
CA SER A 154 -1.40 -24.78 -12.59
C SER A 154 -2.69 -24.58 -11.77
N HIS A 155 -3.14 -23.33 -11.61
CA HIS A 155 -4.39 -22.97 -10.95
C HIS A 155 -5.45 -22.50 -11.96
N ASN A 156 -5.31 -22.89 -13.23
CA ASN A 156 -6.21 -22.54 -14.32
C ASN A 156 -6.46 -21.01 -14.47
N TYR A 157 -5.47 -20.19 -14.14
CA TYR A 157 -5.60 -18.73 -14.14
C TYR A 157 -6.78 -18.22 -13.31
N ARG A 158 -7.15 -18.94 -12.23
CA ARG A 158 -8.23 -18.55 -11.33
C ARG A 158 -7.82 -17.32 -10.52
N VAL A 159 -8.78 -16.41 -10.34
CA VAL A 159 -8.72 -15.32 -9.36
C VAL A 159 -9.57 -15.75 -8.17
N ASP A 160 -8.98 -15.71 -6.99
CA ASP A 160 -9.66 -16.07 -5.75
C ASP A 160 -10.11 -14.81 -5.01
N TYR A 161 -11.40 -14.74 -4.72
CA TYR A 161 -12.01 -13.55 -4.12
C TYR A 161 -11.56 -13.34 -2.67
N CYS A 162 -11.09 -12.14 -2.38
CA CYS A 162 -10.89 -11.61 -1.03
C CYS A 162 -11.29 -10.13 -0.98
N ALA A 163 -11.72 -9.69 0.19
CA ALA A 163 -12.22 -8.34 0.46
C ALA A 163 -11.32 -7.62 1.47
N PRO A 164 -11.23 -6.28 1.41
CA PRO A 164 -10.57 -5.50 2.44
C PRO A 164 -11.09 -5.87 3.84
N LEU A 165 -10.18 -6.02 4.81
CA LEU A 165 -10.57 -6.21 6.20
C LEU A 165 -11.22 -4.93 6.75
N GLU A 166 -12.43 -5.08 7.30
CA GLU A 166 -13.06 -4.03 8.11
C GLU A 166 -12.38 -3.95 9.47
N THR A 167 -12.14 -2.72 9.95
CA THR A 167 -11.61 -2.52 11.31
C THR A 167 -12.73 -2.65 12.34
N PRO A 168 -12.43 -2.93 13.63
CA PRO A 168 -13.45 -2.87 14.70
C PRO A 168 -14.16 -1.51 14.76
N TYR A 169 -13.48 -0.44 14.35
CA TYR A 169 -14.07 0.89 14.20
C TYR A 169 -15.05 0.94 13.03
N SER A 170 -14.67 0.44 11.85
CA SER A 170 -15.56 0.30 10.69
C SER A 170 -16.79 -0.55 11.04
N LEU A 171 -16.58 -1.68 11.71
CA LEU A 171 -17.66 -2.56 12.16
C LEU A 171 -18.55 -1.90 13.22
N LEU A 172 -17.98 -1.09 14.12
CA LEU A 172 -18.73 -0.31 15.09
C LEU A 172 -19.62 0.71 14.39
N LEU A 173 -19.08 1.44 13.41
CA LEU A 173 -19.85 2.37 12.60
C LEU A 173 -20.99 1.66 11.87
N CYS A 174 -20.71 0.54 11.20
CA CYS A 174 -21.74 -0.28 10.55
C CYS A 174 -22.82 -0.75 11.54
N ARG A 175 -22.45 -1.21 12.74
CA ARG A 175 -23.41 -1.64 13.77
C ARG A 175 -24.25 -0.50 14.31
N VAL A 176 -23.67 0.69 14.49
CA VAL A 176 -24.40 1.88 14.91
C VAL A 176 -25.41 2.29 13.83
N ASP A 177 -25.00 2.26 12.56
CA ASP A 177 -25.88 2.55 11.42
C ASP A 177 -27.00 1.50 11.28
N ASP A 178 -26.71 0.22 11.49
CA ASP A 178 -27.71 -0.84 11.48
C ASP A 178 -28.72 -0.67 12.62
N ILE A 179 -28.26 -0.36 13.84
CA ILE A 179 -29.13 -0.08 14.98
C ILE A 179 -30.04 1.12 14.68
N ARG A 180 -29.52 2.16 14.03
CA ARG A 180 -30.31 3.32 13.59
C ARG A 180 -31.39 2.94 12.58
N ARG A 181 -31.01 2.19 11.53
CA ARG A 181 -31.92 1.79 10.45
C ARG A 181 -33.02 0.85 10.95
N THR A 182 -32.72 0.00 11.92
CA THR A 182 -33.63 -1.05 12.40
C THR A 182 -34.39 -0.67 13.67
N CYS A 183 -34.08 0.46 14.31
CA CYS A 183 -34.82 0.95 15.48
C CYS A 183 -36.18 1.54 15.07
N HIS A 184 -37.17 0.66 14.88
CA HIS A 184 -38.55 1.05 14.57
C HIS A 184 -39.44 1.15 15.82
N CYS A 185 -38.96 1.80 16.89
CA CYS A 185 -39.78 2.01 18.07
C CYS A 185 -40.74 3.19 17.86
N SER A 186 -42.04 2.91 17.90
CA SER A 186 -43.11 3.90 17.72
C SER A 186 -43.46 4.66 19.01
N ASP A 187 -42.91 4.24 20.15
CA ASP A 187 -43.17 4.85 21.45
C ASP A 187 -42.40 6.18 21.59
N PRO A 188 -43.09 7.32 21.76
CA PRO A 188 -42.45 8.63 21.93
C PRO A 188 -41.60 8.73 23.21
N GLU A 189 -41.82 7.88 24.22
CA GLU A 189 -41.03 7.84 25.45
C GLU A 189 -39.89 6.80 25.40
N CYS A 190 -39.61 6.23 24.22
CA CYS A 190 -38.56 5.24 24.07
C CYS A 190 -37.17 5.83 24.38
N SER A 191 -36.69 5.57 25.60
CA SER A 191 -35.37 6.02 26.07
C SER A 191 -34.22 5.51 25.19
N PHE A 192 -34.37 4.36 24.53
CA PHE A 192 -33.38 3.79 23.62
C PHE A 192 -33.32 4.55 22.29
N LYS A 193 -34.49 4.81 21.66
CA LYS A 193 -34.60 5.63 20.44
C LYS A 193 -34.01 7.02 20.67
N ARG A 194 -34.43 7.68 21.76
CA ARG A 194 -33.92 9.00 22.15
C ARG A 194 -32.39 9.01 22.32
N ARG A 195 -31.82 7.97 22.95
CA ARG A 195 -30.37 7.86 23.15
C ARG A 195 -29.61 7.61 21.84
N ILE A 196 -30.12 6.78 20.92
CA ILE A 196 -29.48 6.51 19.62
C ILE A 196 -29.54 7.73 18.69
N GLU A 197 -30.64 8.48 18.71
CA GLU A 197 -30.77 9.77 18.00
C GLU A 197 -29.77 10.81 18.55
N GLN A 198 -29.48 10.80 19.85
CA GLN A 198 -28.53 11.71 20.51
C GLN A 198 -27.04 11.35 20.30
N PHE A 199 -26.67 10.26 19.60
CA PHE A 199 -25.27 9.94 19.31
C PHE A 199 -24.56 11.02 18.48
N GLU A 200 -25.31 11.84 17.74
CA GLU A 200 -24.79 12.96 16.93
C GLU A 200 -24.30 14.15 17.77
N GLU A 201 -24.67 14.22 19.05
CA GLU A 201 -24.32 15.34 19.93
C GLU A 201 -22.91 15.24 20.54
N ILE A 202 -22.13 14.19 20.22
CA ILE A 202 -20.70 14.17 20.57
C ILE A 202 -20.00 15.18 19.65
N PRO A 203 -19.51 16.33 20.16
CA PRO A 203 -19.02 17.39 19.31
C PRO A 203 -17.69 16.97 18.69
N ILE A 204 -17.73 16.55 17.42
CA ILE A 204 -16.54 16.57 16.57
C ILE A 204 -16.37 18.01 16.10
N GLN A 205 -15.49 18.77 16.75
CA GLN A 205 -14.91 19.97 16.12
C GLN A 205 -14.20 19.52 14.83
N THR A 206 -14.42 20.04 13.61
CA THR A 206 -15.19 21.20 13.10
C THR A 206 -15.59 20.94 11.63
N ASN A 207 -16.65 21.60 11.13
CA ASN A 207 -16.97 21.80 9.71
C ASN A 207 -16.92 20.58 8.78
N THR A 208 -17.43 19.42 9.20
CA THR A 208 -17.53 18.23 8.33
C THR A 208 -19.00 17.97 8.00
N LEU A 209 -19.37 18.08 6.72
CA LEU A 209 -20.66 17.67 6.20
C LEU A 209 -20.50 16.28 5.57
N VAL A 210 -21.10 15.26 6.18
CA VAL A 210 -21.24 13.94 5.57
C VAL A 210 -22.63 13.88 4.97
N HIS A 211 -22.70 13.86 3.64
CA HIS A 211 -23.95 13.79 2.89
C HIS A 211 -24.00 12.48 2.11
N TYR A 212 -25.05 11.70 2.34
CA TYR A 212 -25.31 10.48 1.58
C TYR A 212 -26.08 10.86 0.32
N VAL A 213 -25.49 10.57 -0.84
CA VAL A 213 -26.11 10.67 -2.16
C VAL A 213 -26.41 9.28 -2.70
N SER A 214 -27.58 9.08 -3.29
CA SER A 214 -27.93 7.86 -4.02
C SER A 214 -27.09 7.71 -5.30
N ASP A 215 -27.02 6.49 -5.82
CA ASP A 215 -26.29 6.21 -7.07
C ASP A 215 -26.77 7.09 -8.24
N MET A 216 -28.06 7.44 -8.25
CA MET A 216 -28.67 8.30 -9.26
C MET A 216 -28.25 9.77 -9.09
N GLU A 217 -28.29 10.31 -7.86
CA GLU A 217 -27.85 11.68 -7.57
C GLU A 217 -26.34 11.85 -7.81
N TRP A 218 -25.55 10.81 -7.53
CA TRP A 218 -24.13 10.81 -7.82
C TRP A 218 -23.86 10.78 -9.32
N ALA A 219 -24.58 9.95 -10.08
CA ALA A 219 -24.46 9.91 -11.54
C ALA A 219 -24.81 11.26 -12.19
N GLU A 220 -25.90 11.91 -11.74
CA GLU A 220 -26.26 13.25 -12.20
C GLU A 220 -25.19 14.30 -11.86
N THR A 221 -24.65 14.26 -10.63
CA THR A 221 -23.57 15.16 -10.22
C THR A 221 -22.32 14.99 -11.09
N GLN A 222 -21.96 13.74 -11.44
CA GLN A 222 -20.84 13.48 -12.35
C GLN A 222 -21.12 13.99 -13.77
N GLN A 223 -22.36 13.88 -14.23
CA GLN A 223 -22.77 14.44 -15.53
C GLN A 223 -22.65 15.97 -15.55
N PHE A 224 -23.06 16.66 -14.47
CA PHE A 224 -22.91 18.12 -14.38
C PHE A 224 -21.44 18.57 -14.41
N ILE A 225 -20.53 17.78 -13.84
CA ILE A 225 -19.08 18.04 -13.94
C ILE A 225 -18.60 17.84 -15.38
N ALA A 226 -19.01 16.75 -16.04
CA ALA A 226 -18.63 16.45 -17.42
C ALA A 226 -19.15 17.51 -18.41
N ASP A 227 -20.35 18.04 -18.16
CA ASP A 227 -20.99 19.10 -18.96
C ASP A 227 -20.42 20.50 -18.66
N GLY A 228 -19.53 20.62 -17.66
CA GLY A 228 -18.90 21.88 -17.27
C GLY A 228 -19.83 22.85 -16.53
N LEU A 229 -20.95 22.36 -16.00
CA LEU A 229 -21.92 23.15 -15.25
C LEU A 229 -21.43 23.46 -13.83
N ILE A 230 -20.63 22.56 -13.25
CA ILE A 230 -19.96 22.72 -11.96
C ILE A 230 -18.53 22.20 -12.05
N SER A 231 -17.61 22.76 -11.27
CA SER A 231 -16.21 22.32 -11.30
C SER A 231 -15.94 21.07 -10.44
N ASP A 232 -16.68 20.91 -9.34
CA ASP A 232 -16.62 19.73 -8.48
C ASP A 232 -17.94 19.53 -7.72
N ALA A 233 -18.12 18.35 -7.12
CA ALA A 233 -19.37 17.97 -6.44
C ALA A 233 -19.74 18.87 -5.25
N LYS A 234 -18.79 19.59 -4.63
CA LYS A 234 -19.09 20.54 -3.52
C LYS A 234 -19.81 21.78 -4.02
N GLU A 235 -19.68 22.12 -5.30
CA GLU A 235 -20.43 23.24 -5.87
C GLU A 235 -21.94 22.98 -5.85
N VAL A 236 -22.39 21.73 -5.96
CA VAL A 236 -23.83 21.39 -5.82
C VAL A 236 -24.38 21.92 -4.50
N PHE A 237 -23.64 21.73 -3.41
CA PHE A 237 -24.02 22.25 -2.10
C PHE A 237 -24.02 23.78 -2.08
N SER A 238 -23.00 24.42 -2.67
CA SER A 238 -22.91 25.89 -2.74
C SER A 238 -24.04 26.50 -3.58
N TRP A 239 -24.38 25.88 -4.71
CA TRP A 239 -25.50 26.25 -5.57
C TRP A 239 -26.85 26.03 -4.87
N GLY A 240 -27.01 24.93 -4.13
CA GLY A 240 -28.18 24.69 -3.30
C GLY A 240 -28.40 25.80 -2.25
N LEU A 241 -27.32 26.25 -1.59
CA LEU A 241 -27.40 27.38 -0.65
C LEU A 241 -27.83 28.68 -1.33
N LEU A 242 -27.32 28.97 -2.54
CA LEU A 242 -27.73 30.14 -3.31
C LEU A 242 -29.18 30.05 -3.78
N ALA A 243 -29.60 28.89 -4.28
CA ALA A 243 -30.97 28.65 -4.76
C ALA A 243 -32.01 28.75 -3.63
N ILE A 244 -31.67 28.33 -2.41
CA ILE A 244 -32.53 28.50 -1.23
C ILE A 244 -32.58 29.96 -0.78
N ARG A 245 -31.46 30.69 -0.89
CA ARG A 245 -31.38 32.11 -0.51
C ARG A 245 -32.17 33.02 -1.45
N ASP A 246 -32.28 32.63 -2.71
CA ASP A 246 -32.93 33.41 -3.76
C ASP A 246 -34.42 33.00 -3.98
N GLN A 247 -34.98 32.16 -3.08
CA GLN A 247 -36.44 31.90 -2.93
C GLN A 247 -37.10 32.93 -1.99
#